data_AF-A0A140SSR7-F1
#
_entry.id   AF-A0A140SSR7-F1
#
_cell.length_a   1.000
_cell.length_b   1.000
_cell.length_c   1.000
_cell.angle_alpha   90.00
_cell.angle_beta   90.00
_cell.angle_gamma   90.00
#
_symmetry.space_group_name_H-M   'P 1'
#
loop_
_entity.id
_entity.type
_entity.pdbx_description
1 polymer ?
#
loop_
_entity_poly.entity_id
_entity_poly.type
_entity_poly.pdbx_seq_one_letter_code
_entity_poly.pdbx_strand_id
1 'polypeptide(L)' 'MTYDPTFFVSMTYPNQQAVILSNTLDSQCKMTLNEPNVTDELRFYAYSLDINQTPEDDTTLGLQFAQKVKIACQ' A
#
# COMPACT_ATOMS: atom_id res chain seq x y z
N MET A 1 -7.54 16.71 -22.43
CA MET A 1 -6.28 16.20 -21.85
C MET A 1 -6.40 14.70 -21.78
N THR A 2 -5.49 14.02 -22.46
CA THR A 2 -5.37 12.58 -22.72
C THR A 2 -4.96 11.87 -21.43
N TYR A 3 -5.94 11.36 -20.68
CA TYR A 3 -5.67 10.41 -19.61
C TYR A 3 -5.26 9.09 -20.26
N ASP A 4 -4.00 8.71 -20.10
CA ASP A 4 -3.49 7.40 -20.51
C ASP A 4 -3.67 6.44 -19.31
N PRO A 5 -4.58 5.46 -19.39
CA PRO A 5 -4.87 4.56 -18.29
C PRO A 5 -3.73 3.56 -18.01
N THR A 6 -2.62 3.61 -18.75
CA THR A 6 -1.47 2.71 -18.54
C THR A 6 -0.53 3.13 -17.41
N PHE A 7 -0.77 4.28 -16.77
CA PHE A 7 0.03 4.74 -15.64
C PHE A 7 -0.59 4.32 -14.31
N PHE A 8 0.05 3.37 -13.63
CA PHE A 8 -0.23 3.06 -12.24
C PHE A 8 0.35 4.15 -11.33
N VAL A 9 -0.46 4.67 -10.42
CA VAL A 9 0.01 5.59 -9.38
C VAL A 9 0.54 4.76 -8.21
N SER A 10 1.85 4.83 -7.95
CA SER A 10 2.45 4.20 -6.77
C SER A 10 2.41 5.16 -5.57
N MET A 11 1.61 4.84 -4.55
CA MET A 11 1.59 5.55 -3.27
C MET A 11 2.40 4.75 -2.24
N THR A 12 3.72 4.90 -2.27
CA THR A 12 4.65 4.14 -1.41
C THR A 12 5.63 5.06 -0.71
N TYR A 13 5.93 4.77 0.55
CA TYR A 13 7.12 5.29 1.20
C TYR A 13 8.36 4.69 0.54
N PRO A 14 9.39 5.50 0.23
CA PRO A 14 10.58 5.00 -0.48
C PRO A 14 11.45 4.08 0.37
N ASN A 15 11.42 4.21 1.70
CA ASN A 15 12.14 3.36 2.66
C ASN A 15 11.66 3.61 4.09
N GLN A 16 12.23 2.86 5.03
CA GLN A 16 11.95 2.96 6.47
C GLN A 16 12.12 4.39 7.02
N GLN A 17 13.13 5.12 6.55
CA GLN A 17 13.49 6.47 7.04
C GLN A 17 12.50 7.55 6.59
N ALA A 18 11.70 7.27 5.57
CA ALA A 18 10.64 8.19 5.12
C ALA A 18 9.42 8.20 6.04
N VAL A 19 9.31 7.23 6.96
CA VAL A 19 8.28 7.22 7.99
C VAL A 19 8.92 7.75 9.28
N ILE A 20 8.30 8.77 9.89
CA ILE A 20 8.86 9.47 11.05
C ILE A 20 7.88 9.34 12.21
N LEU A 21 8.37 8.86 13.36
CA LEU A 21 7.65 8.92 14.63
C LEU A 21 7.95 10.25 15.34
N SER A 22 7.01 10.72 16.17
CA SER A 22 7.30 11.83 17.06
C SER A 22 8.39 11.44 18.06
N ASN A 23 9.21 12.41 18.49
CA ASN A 23 10.31 12.17 19.44
C ASN A 23 9.87 11.45 20.72
N THR A 24 8.63 11.69 21.16
CA THR A 24 8.05 11.01 22.32
C THR A 24 7.88 9.51 22.10
N LEU A 25 7.42 9.10 20.92
CA LEU A 25 7.16 7.71 20.55
C LEU A 25 8.43 6.98 20.14
N ASP A 26 9.37 7.65 19.48
CA ASP A 26 10.61 7.04 18.99
C ASP A 26 11.48 6.46 20.13
N SER A 27 11.38 7.04 21.34
CA SER A 27 12.06 6.54 22.53
C SER A 27 11.44 5.28 23.16
N GLN A 28 10.17 4.99 22.85
CA GLN A 28 9.38 3.93 23.50
C GLN A 28 8.88 2.86 22.51
N CYS A 29 8.98 3.12 21.22
CA CYS A 29 8.40 2.30 20.18
C CYS A 29 9.41 2.03 19.07
N LYS A 30 9.36 0.81 18.54
CA LYS A 30 10.04 0.42 17.31
C LYS A 30 9.04 0.41 16.17
N MET A 31 9.38 1.09 15.08
CA MET A 31 8.61 1.07 13.85
C MET A 31 9.26 0.18 12.79
N THR A 32 8.43 -0.42 11.94
CA THR A 32 8.87 -1.19 10.78
C THR A 32 7.91 -0.96 9.62
N LEU A 33 8.45 -0.63 8.44
CA LEU A 33 7.76 -0.56 7.17
C LEU A 33 7.89 -1.93 6.49
N ASN A 34 6.75 -2.52 6.14
CA ASN A 34 6.66 -3.79 5.46
C ASN A 34 6.11 -3.58 4.05
N GLU A 35 6.85 -4.04 3.05
CA GLU A 35 6.38 -4.07 1.67
C GLU A 35 5.22 -5.07 1.51
N PRO A 36 4.27 -4.79 0.59
CA PRO A 36 3.22 -5.73 0.26
C PRO A 36 3.82 -6.95 -0.44
N ASN A 37 3.35 -8.15 -0.07
CA ASN A 37 3.73 -9.38 -0.76
C ASN A 37 2.62 -9.75 -1.77
N VAL A 38 2.69 -9.15 -2.95
CA VAL A 38 1.69 -9.35 -4.02
C VAL A 38 2.12 -10.48 -4.94
N THR A 39 1.29 -11.52 -5.05
CA THR A 39 1.50 -12.61 -6.00
C THR A 39 1.17 -12.18 -7.43
N ASP A 40 1.75 -12.83 -8.42
CA ASP A 40 1.44 -12.53 -9.83
C ASP A 40 -0.04 -12.83 -10.16
N GLU A 41 -0.62 -13.86 -9.55
CA GLU A 41 -2.06 -14.17 -9.69
C GLU A 41 -2.94 -13.01 -9.21
N LEU A 42 -2.65 -12.45 -8.04
CA LEU A 42 -3.39 -11.31 -7.50
C LEU A 42 -3.19 -10.05 -8.35
N ARG A 43 -1.98 -9.85 -8.90
CA ARG A 43 -1.68 -8.76 -9.83
C ARG A 43 -2.48 -8.90 -11.12
N PHE A 44 -2.54 -10.09 -11.71
CA PHE A 44 -3.33 -10.34 -12.93
C PHE A 44 -4.83 -10.20 -12.68
N TYR A 45 -5.31 -10.67 -11.53
CA TYR A 45 -6.69 -10.43 -11.12
C TYR A 45 -7.00 -8.93 -11.09
N ALA A 46 -6.17 -8.12 -10.41
CA ALA A 46 -6.37 -6.67 -10.34
C ALA A 46 -6.36 -6.00 -11.73
N TYR A 47 -5.53 -6.47 -12.67
CA TYR A 47 -5.51 -5.97 -14.06
C TYR A 47 -6.73 -6.39 -14.89
N SER A 48 -7.37 -7.51 -14.55
CA SER A 48 -8.57 -8.00 -15.24
C SER A 48 -9.85 -7.25 -14.87
N LEU A 49 -9.82 -6.49 -13.77
CA LEU A 49 -10.97 -5.72 -13.30
C LEU A 49 -11.23 -4.53 -14.24
N ASP A 50 -12.48 -4.40 -14.68
CA ASP A 50 -12.91 -3.26 -15.48
C ASP A 50 -12.92 -1.98 -14.63
N ILE A 51 -12.18 -0.96 -15.06
CA ILE A 51 -12.12 0.36 -14.41
C ILE A 51 -13.49 1.07 -14.34
N ASN A 52 -14.46 0.65 -15.17
CA ASN A 52 -15.82 1.21 -15.21
C ASN A 52 -16.80 0.46 -14.32
N GLN A 53 -16.42 -0.69 -13.78
CA GLN A 53 -17.23 -1.43 -12.82
C GLN A 53 -16.68 -1.14 -11.43
N THR A 54 -17.43 -0.37 -10.65
CA THR A 54 -17.22 -0.32 -9.20
C THR A 54 -17.38 -1.75 -8.70
N PRO A 55 -16.35 -2.41 -8.14
CA PRO A 55 -16.51 -3.75 -7.61
C PRO A 55 -17.60 -3.68 -6.55
N GLU A 56 -18.73 -4.36 -6.76
CA GLU A 56 -19.89 -4.23 -5.86
C GLU A 56 -19.58 -4.71 -4.44
N ASP A 57 -18.49 -5.46 -4.20
CA ASP A 57 -18.26 -6.08 -2.89
C ASP A 57 -16.80 -6.12 -2.36
N ASP A 58 -15.74 -5.91 -3.16
CA ASP A 58 -14.36 -6.05 -2.66
C ASP A 58 -13.61 -4.73 -2.48
N THR A 59 -13.90 -4.05 -1.38
CA THR A 59 -13.15 -2.87 -0.92
C THR A 59 -11.76 -3.22 -0.36
N THR A 60 -11.41 -4.50 -0.28
CA THR A 60 -10.18 -4.97 0.38
C THR A 60 -9.03 -5.23 -0.57
N LEU A 61 -9.27 -5.27 -1.89
CA LEU A 61 -8.22 -5.51 -2.88
C LEU A 61 -7.05 -4.53 -2.73
N GLY A 62 -7.34 -3.24 -2.56
CA GLY A 62 -6.30 -2.21 -2.35
C GLY A 62 -5.40 -2.49 -1.13
N LEU A 63 -5.92 -3.15 -0.09
CA LEU A 63 -5.13 -3.52 1.09
C LEU A 63 -4.04 -4.54 0.78
N GLN A 64 -4.21 -5.36 -0.26
CA GLN A 64 -3.22 -6.35 -0.66
C GLN A 64 -1.99 -5.72 -1.30
N PHE A 65 -2.15 -4.52 -1.88
CA PHE A 65 -1.09 -3.77 -2.55
C PHE A 65 -0.48 -2.67 -1.68
N ALA A 66 -0.99 -2.46 -0.47
CA ALA A 66 -0.55 -1.39 0.42
C ALA A 66 0.65 -1.80 1.30
N GLN A 67 1.61 -0.90 1.46
CA GLN A 67 2.64 -1.02 2.49
C GLN A 67 2.01 -0.97 3.89
N LYS A 68 2.61 -1.67 4.85
CA LYS A 68 2.16 -1.69 6.25
C LYS A 68 3.20 -1.06 7.15
N VAL A 69 2.78 -0.15 8.02
CA VAL A 69 3.61 0.38 9.10
C VAL A 69 3.22 -0.33 10.39
N LYS A 70 4.14 -1.12 10.94
CA LYS A 70 4.01 -1.77 12.24
C LYS A 70 4.72 -0.95 13.30
N ILE A 71 4.02 -0.63 14.38
CA ILE A 71 4.57 0.04 15.55
C ILE A 71 4.43 -0.89 16.74
N ALA A 72 5.51 -1.15 17.45
CA ALA A 72 5.53 -1.95 18.66
C ALA A 72 6.17 -1.14 19.79
N CYS A 73 5.41 -0.87 20.85
CA CYS A 73 5.84 -0.08 22.00
C CYS A 73 6.02 -0.97 23.23
N GLN A 74 6.91 -0.54 24.15
CA GLN A 74 7.14 -1.20 25.44
C GLN A 74 6.24 -0.64 26.54
#